data_AF-A0A564Z7Z6-F1
#
_entry.id   AF-A0A564Z7Z6-F1
#
_cell.length_a   1.000
_cell.length_b   1.000
_cell.length_c   1.000
_cell.angle_alpha   90.00
_cell.angle_beta   90.00
_cell.angle_gamma   90.00
#
_symmetry.space_group_name_H-M   'P 1'
#
loop_
_entity.id
_entity.type
_entity.pdbx_description
1 polymer ?
#
loop_
_entity_poly.entity_id
_entity_poly.type
_entity_poly.pdbx_seq_one_letter_code
_entity_poly.pdbx_strand_id
1 'polypeptide(L)'
;MHHSHVLWLDFSEDAVISPGTVTEMHQLPWTATPYTIAVFFRGLNIRPGGIAIKIAEGRRSNTAYIAFESGLDAQLACNRTSQQDYDVLAN
;
A
#
# COMPACT_ATOMS: atom_id res chain seq x y z
N MET A 1 6.02 13.21 -38.88
CA MET A 1 5.30 14.08 -37.93
C MET A 1 4.72 13.19 -36.84
N HIS A 2 5.33 13.27 -35.67
CA HIS A 2 4.95 12.77 -34.34
C HIS A 2 4.34 11.37 -34.20
N HIS A 3 5.23 10.39 -33.98
CA HIS A 3 4.94 9.09 -33.41
C HIS A 3 4.65 9.27 -31.91
N SER A 4 3.39 9.24 -31.50
CA SER A 4 3.00 9.28 -30.09
C SER A 4 3.01 7.85 -29.53
N HIS A 5 4.18 7.42 -29.05
CA HIS A 5 4.33 6.19 -28.27
C HIS A 5 3.90 6.52 -26.83
N VAL A 6 2.64 6.27 -26.51
CA VAL A 6 2.15 6.30 -25.13
C VAL A 6 2.83 5.13 -24.43
N LEU A 7 3.78 5.44 -23.55
CA LEU A 7 4.32 4.49 -22.59
C LEU A 7 3.16 4.09 -21.67
N TRP A 8 2.46 3.03 -22.04
CA TRP A 8 1.70 2.24 -21.09
C TRP A 8 2.72 1.82 -20.04
N LEU A 9 2.64 2.46 -18.87
CA LEU A 9 3.27 1.95 -17.66
C LEU A 9 2.93 0.46 -17.62
N ASP A 10 3.97 -0.36 -17.51
CA ASP A 10 3.90 -1.81 -17.40
C ASP A 10 3.13 -2.17 -16.12
N PHE A 11 1.82 -1.98 -16.16
CA PHE A 11 0.88 -2.55 -15.23
C PHE A 11 0.78 -4.00 -15.66
N SER A 12 1.65 -4.84 -15.09
CA SER A 12 1.56 -6.29 -15.22
C SER A 12 0.19 -6.73 -14.69
N GLU A 13 -0.79 -6.84 -15.60
CA GLU A 13 -2.20 -7.18 -15.34
C GLU A 13 -2.39 -8.56 -14.68
N ASP A 14 -1.35 -9.41 -14.66
CA ASP A 14 -1.35 -10.76 -14.06
C ASP A 14 -0.38 -10.90 -12.88
N ALA A 15 -0.22 -9.85 -12.10
CA ALA A 15 0.48 -9.90 -10.83
C ALA A 15 -0.26 -10.81 -9.81
N VAL A 16 -0.02 -12.12 -9.84
CA VAL A 16 -0.56 -13.08 -8.88
C VAL A 16 -0.17 -12.66 -7.47
N ILE A 17 -1.16 -12.20 -6.69
CA ILE A 17 -0.97 -11.91 -5.28
C ILE A 17 -0.89 -13.24 -4.54
N SER A 18 0.29 -13.54 -4.01
CA SER A 18 0.49 -14.78 -3.26
C SER A 18 -0.17 -14.68 -1.87
N PRO A 19 -0.78 -15.77 -1.35
CA PRO A 19 -1.33 -15.76 0.00
C PRO A 19 -0.24 -15.42 1.01
N GLY A 20 -0.60 -14.64 2.04
CA GLY A 20 0.34 -14.20 3.07
C GLY A 20 1.24 -13.03 2.67
N THR A 21 1.07 -12.44 1.48
CA THR A 21 1.79 -11.23 1.05
C THR A 21 1.00 -9.93 1.24
N VAL A 22 -0.22 -10.02 1.75
CA VAL A 22 -1.10 -8.87 1.95
C VAL A 22 -1.34 -8.65 3.44
N THR A 23 -1.23 -7.40 3.87
CA THR A 23 -1.55 -6.97 5.23
C THR A 23 -2.67 -5.93 5.20
N GLU A 24 -3.57 -6.02 6.17
CA GLU A 24 -4.53 -4.95 6.44
C GLU A 24 -3.94 -3.98 7.48
N MET A 25 -3.95 -2.69 7.15
CA MET A 25 -3.62 -1.61 8.06
C MET A 25 -4.91 -0.96 8.54
N HIS A 26 -4.99 -0.72 9.86
CA HIS A 26 -6.12 -0.06 10.51
C HIS A 26 -5.72 1.31 11.05
N GLN A 27 -6.71 2.08 11.52
CA GLN A 27 -6.52 3.37 12.21
C GLN A 27 -5.78 4.42 11.38
N LEU A 28 -5.89 4.38 10.05
CA LEU A 28 -5.32 5.41 9.20
C LEU A 28 -5.93 6.78 9.50
N PRO A 29 -5.12 7.85 9.56
CA PRO A 29 -5.65 9.20 9.56
C PRO A 29 -6.39 9.47 8.25
N TRP A 30 -7.42 10.32 8.30
CA TRP A 30 -8.22 10.69 7.12
C TRP A 30 -7.39 11.35 6.00
N THR A 31 -6.27 11.95 6.38
CA THR A 31 -5.29 12.58 5.48
C THR A 31 -4.31 11.58 4.87
N ALA A 32 -4.31 10.31 5.30
CA ALA A 32 -3.42 9.30 4.77
C ALA A 32 -3.54 9.17 3.25
N THR A 33 -2.39 9.02 2.60
CA THR A 33 -2.26 8.78 1.17
C THR A 33 -1.47 7.50 0.93
N PRO A 34 -1.56 6.88 -0.26
CA PRO A 34 -0.69 5.75 -0.60
C PRO A 34 0.80 6.06 -0.39
N TYR A 35 1.22 7.31 -0.64
CA TYR A 35 2.58 7.76 -0.42
C TYR A 35 2.98 7.72 1.06
N THR A 36 2.17 8.29 1.96
CA THR A 36 2.49 8.30 3.40
C THR A 36 2.50 6.88 3.97
N ILE A 37 1.61 6.01 3.50
CA ILE A 37 1.59 4.58 3.86
C ILE A 37 2.88 3.88 3.37
N ALA A 38 3.33 4.16 2.15
CA ALA A 38 4.59 3.62 1.64
C ALA A 38 5.80 4.08 2.48
N VAL A 39 5.82 5.35 2.91
CA VAL A 39 6.86 5.90 3.79
C VAL A 39 6.84 5.23 5.17
N PHE A 40 5.67 4.92 5.72
CA PHE A 40 5.54 4.18 6.98
C PHE A 40 6.16 2.78 6.88
N PHE A 41 5.91 2.08 5.78
CA PHE A 41 6.49 0.77 5.50
C PHE A 41 7.86 0.83 4.80
N ARG A 42 8.57 1.97 4.84
CA ARG A 42 9.89 2.09 4.23
C ARG A 42 10.83 0.95 4.66
N GLY A 43 11.61 0.45 3.70
CA GLY A 43 12.48 -0.71 3.90
C GLY A 43 11.76 -2.07 3.82
N LEU A 44 10.48 -2.11 3.48
CA LEU A 44 9.76 -3.31 3.04
C LEU A 44 9.38 -3.15 1.57
N ASN A 45 9.38 -4.24 0.80
CA ASN A 45 9.09 -4.18 -0.63
C ASN A 45 7.59 -4.24 -0.87
N ILE A 46 6.99 -3.07 -1.11
CA ILE A 46 5.58 -2.96 -1.51
C ILE A 46 5.50 -3.10 -3.03
N ARG A 47 4.55 -3.91 -3.52
CA ARG A 47 4.33 -4.06 -4.95
C ARG A 47 3.95 -2.71 -5.58
N PRO A 48 4.35 -2.44 -6.84
CA PRO A 48 3.80 -1.32 -7.60
C PRO A 48 2.27 -1.36 -7.61
N GLY A 49 1.62 -0.26 -7.21
CA GLY A 49 0.15 -0.21 -7.07
C GLY A 49 -0.43 -1.05 -5.92
N GLY A 50 0.42 -1.61 -5.05
CA GLY A 50 0.02 -2.53 -3.98
C GLY A 50 -0.68 -1.89 -2.78
N ILE A 51 -0.98 -0.58 -2.78
CA ILE A 51 -1.65 0.10 -1.67
C ILE A 51 -3.06 0.51 -2.10
N ALA A 52 -4.06 0.01 -1.39
CA ALA A 52 -5.46 0.33 -1.61
C ALA A 52 -6.13 0.78 -0.31
N ILE A 53 -6.45 2.07 -0.21
CA ILE A 53 -7.25 2.61 0.90
C ILE A 53 -8.71 2.23 0.68
N LYS A 54 -9.35 1.63 1.69
CA LYS A 54 -10.76 1.21 1.57
C LYS A 54 -11.65 2.44 1.50
N ILE A 55 -12.69 2.36 0.69
CA ILE A 55 -13.75 3.38 0.62
C ILE A 55 -15.00 2.77 1.22
N ALA A 56 -15.55 3.44 2.23
CA ALA A 56 -16.82 3.07 2.85
C ALA A 56 -17.79 4.23 2.69
N GLU A 57 -19.00 3.96 2.19
CA GLU A 57 -20.07 4.97 2.04
C GLU A 57 -19.65 6.23 1.27
N GLY A 58 -18.80 6.07 0.25
CA GLY A 58 -18.30 7.18 -0.57
C GLY A 58 -17.24 8.07 0.12
N ARG A 59 -16.76 7.68 1.30
CA ARG A 59 -15.67 8.35 2.02
C ARG A 59 -14.48 7.42 2.23
N ARG A 60 -13.28 7.99 2.36
CA ARG A 60 -12.07 7.23 2.70
C ARG A 60 -12.24 6.64 4.11
N SER A 61 -11.98 5.34 4.24
CA SER A 61 -12.00 4.64 5.52
C SER A 61 -10.67 4.84 6.25
N ASN A 62 -10.65 4.44 7.52
CA ASN A 62 -9.44 4.34 8.34
C ASN A 62 -8.66 3.03 8.11
N THR A 63 -8.92 2.32 6.99
CA THR A 63 -8.29 1.04 6.69
C THR A 63 -7.73 0.99 5.26
N ALA A 64 -6.65 0.23 5.07
CA ALA A 64 -6.06 -0.04 3.76
C ALA A 64 -5.53 -1.46 3.65
N TYR A 65 -5.46 -1.97 2.43
CA TYR A 65 -4.71 -3.16 2.07
C TYR A 65 -3.35 -2.78 1.48
N ILE A 66 -2.31 -3.48 1.90
CA ILE A 66 -0.94 -3.32 1.40
C ILE A 66 -0.45 -4.69 0.93
N ALA A 67 -0.13 -4.79 -0.35
CA ALA A 67 0.45 -5.95 -1.00
C ALA A 67 1.97 -5.79 -1.10
N PHE A 68 2.69 -6.73 -0.50
CA PHE A 68 4.14 -6.80 -0.51
C PHE A 68 4.65 -7.79 -1.56
N GLU A 69 5.91 -7.67 -1.95
CA GLU A 69 6.55 -8.61 -2.87
C GLU A 69 6.82 -9.98 -2.23
N SER A 70 6.94 -10.01 -0.88
CA SER A 70 7.25 -11.23 -0.12
C SER A 70 6.36 -11.38 1.12
N GLY A 71 6.09 -12.63 1.50
CA GLY A 71 5.39 -12.94 2.75
C GLY A 71 6.20 -12.58 4.00
N LEU A 72 7.53 -12.49 3.90
CA LEU A 72 8.37 -12.00 5.00
C LEU A 72 8.13 -10.50 5.24
N ASP A 73 8.04 -9.71 4.16
CA ASP A 73 7.78 -8.28 4.24
C ASP A 73 6.39 -8.02 4.85
N ALA A 74 5.37 -8.78 4.46
CA ALA A 74 4.05 -8.73 5.06
C ALA A 74 4.04 -9.09 6.56
N GLN A 75 4.83 -10.10 6.97
CA GLN A 75 4.97 -10.45 8.39
C GLN A 75 5.67 -9.35 9.18
N LEU A 76 6.74 -8.76 8.63
CA LEU A 76 7.43 -7.62 9.26
C LEU A 76 6.50 -6.40 9.36
N ALA A 77 5.70 -6.14 8.32
CA ALA A 77 4.69 -5.10 8.32
C ALA A 77 3.65 -5.31 9.42
N CYS A 78 3.17 -6.54 9.62
CA CYS A 78 2.23 -6.89 10.69
C CYS A 78 2.78 -6.55 12.09
N ASN A 79 4.06 -6.81 12.33
CA ASN A 79 4.74 -6.45 13.57
C ASN A 79 4.84 -4.93 13.76
N ARG A 80 5.02 -4.16 12.67
CA ARG A 80 5.05 -2.68 12.72
C ARG A 80 3.67 -2.09 13.00
N THR A 81 2.61 -2.60 12.40
CA THR A 81 1.23 -2.13 12.66
C THR A 81 0.78 -2.41 14.10
N SER A 82 1.36 -3.44 14.75
CA SER A 82 1.08 -3.76 16.16
C SER A 82 1.82 -2.84 17.14
N GLN A 83 2.93 -2.21 16.74
CA GLN A 83 3.64 -1.21 17.56
C GLN A 83 3.26 0.21 17.12
N GLN A 84 2.53 0.89 18.00
CA GLN A 84 1.90 2.21 17.88
C GLN A 84 2.84 3.33 17.36
N ASP A 85 3.01 3.45 16.04
CA ASP A 85 3.82 4.51 15.41
C ASP A 85 2.98 5.31 14.38
N TYR A 86 1.74 5.68 14.76
CA TYR A 86 0.78 6.37 13.89
C TYR A 86 1.05 7.88 13.71
N ASP A 87 1.90 8.47 14.55
CA ASP A 87 2.19 9.92 14.56
C ASP A 87 2.88 10.37 13.25
N VAL A 88 3.69 9.50 12.65
CA VAL A 88 4.45 9.81 11.42
C VAL A 88 3.59 10.03 10.18
N LEU A 89 2.30 9.70 10.22
CA LEU A 89 1.35 9.86 9.12
C LEU A 89 0.54 11.17 9.17
N ALA A 90 0.59 11.89 10.29
CA ALA A 90 -0.32 13.01 10.56
C ALA A 90 0.24 14.40 10.20
N ASN A 91 1.43 14.47 9.59
CA ASN A 91 2.09 15.74 9.23
C ASN A 91 2.08 16.03 7.72
#